data_AF-A0A0B6YMQ5-F1
#
_entry.id   AF-A0A0B6YMQ5-F1
#
_cell.length_a   1.000
_cell.length_b   1.000
_cell.length_c   1.000
_cell.angle_alpha   90.00
_cell.angle_beta   90.00
_cell.angle_gamma   90.00
#
_symmetry.space_group_name_H-M   'P 1'
#
loop_
_entity.id
_entity.type
_entity.pdbx_description
1 polymer ?
#
loop_
_entity_poly.entity_id
_entity_poly.type
_entity_poly.pdbx_seq_one_letter_code
_entity_poly.pdbx_strand_id
1 'polypeptide(L)'
;VNNSIRHSIHMPSVTKFNEDYIPTYEDMTKPERVAMINYTVFQCEFKDNAIGILAEHNHVEFANNVWKWRLDHVTMQGTKSGGLEIEVPRVNDETERQTHAVTVLDSKFLDNENFAFTVAGYYTEVNVSLNEFNNNKCLLGLISITGMEKNLTMNSNLIT
;
A
#
# COMPACT_ATOMS: atom_id res chain seq x y z
N VAL A 1 -23.63 1.94 -15.50
CA VAL A 1 -23.11 2.49 -14.24
C VAL A 1 -21.77 3.12 -14.58
N ASN A 2 -21.55 4.39 -14.27
CA ASN A 2 -20.31 5.08 -14.62
C ASN A 2 -19.20 4.58 -13.70
N ASN A 3 -18.44 3.60 -14.18
CA ASN A 3 -17.27 3.10 -13.47
C ASN A 3 -16.17 4.16 -13.47
N SER A 4 -15.30 4.12 -12.47
CA SER A 4 -14.10 4.94 -12.46
C SER A 4 -13.26 4.65 -13.70
N ILE A 5 -12.98 5.68 -14.50
CA ILE A 5 -12.16 5.59 -15.71
C ILE A 5 -10.67 5.39 -15.39
N ARG A 6 -10.27 5.49 -14.10
CA ARG A 6 -8.86 5.43 -13.67
C ARG A 6 -8.65 4.59 -12.42
N HIS A 7 -9.00 5.07 -11.22
CA HIS A 7 -8.70 4.39 -9.94
C HIS A 7 -9.93 4.31 -9.03
N SER A 8 -10.05 3.25 -8.24
CA SER A 8 -11.06 3.17 -7.18
C SER A 8 -10.70 4.10 -6.02
N ILE A 9 -9.42 4.07 -5.62
CA ILE A 9 -8.82 4.96 -4.64
C ILE A 9 -7.41 5.33 -5.14
N HIS A 10 -7.10 6.62 -5.19
CA HIS A 10 -5.76 7.15 -5.46
C HIS A 10 -5.37 8.07 -4.30
N MET A 11 -4.28 7.75 -3.61
CA MET A 11 -3.83 8.47 -2.41
C MET A 11 -2.37 8.89 -2.53
N PRO A 12 -2.09 10.03 -3.18
CA PRO A 12 -0.74 10.56 -3.24
C PRO A 12 -0.36 11.22 -1.90
N SER A 13 0.88 11.04 -1.48
CA SER A 13 1.47 11.81 -0.37
C SER A 13 2.38 12.90 -0.88
N VAL A 14 2.28 14.09 -0.30
CA VAL A 14 3.14 15.23 -0.59
C VAL A 14 3.92 15.59 0.68
N THR A 15 5.23 15.77 0.54
CA THR A 15 6.13 16.23 1.61
C THR A 15 6.38 17.73 1.44
N LYS A 16 6.88 18.42 2.47
CA LYS A 16 7.29 19.83 2.35
C LYS A 16 8.46 20.03 1.38
N PHE A 17 9.21 18.97 1.13
CA PHE A 17 10.28 18.91 0.16
C PHE A 17 9.69 18.46 -1.17
N ASN A 18 9.84 19.29 -2.19
CA ASN A 18 9.41 19.05 -3.56
C ASN A 18 10.62 19.17 -4.48
N GLU A 19 10.44 18.95 -5.78
CA GLU A 19 11.53 18.95 -6.77
C GLU A 19 12.39 20.24 -6.77
N ASP A 20 11.86 21.34 -6.23
CA ASP A 20 12.52 22.64 -6.17
C ASP A 20 13.34 22.87 -4.88
N TYR A 21 13.35 21.91 -3.94
CA TYR A 21 14.06 22.04 -2.67
C TYR A 21 15.03 20.88 -2.43
N ILE A 22 16.33 21.19 -2.44
CA ILE A 22 17.39 20.26 -2.07
C ILE A 22 17.78 20.55 -0.60
N PRO A 23 17.44 19.67 0.37
CA PRO A 23 17.83 19.88 1.77
C PRO A 23 19.34 19.82 1.94
N THR A 24 19.86 20.57 2.91
CA THR A 24 21.26 20.43 3.30
C THR A 24 21.46 19.14 4.11
N TYR A 25 22.70 18.65 4.22
CA TYR A 25 23.02 17.50 5.10
C TYR A 25 22.59 17.74 6.56
N GLU A 26 22.67 18.98 7.03
CA GLU A 26 22.20 19.36 8.36
C GLU A 26 20.68 19.28 8.49
N ASP A 27 19.93 19.65 7.44
CA ASP A 27 18.47 19.49 7.41
C ASP A 27 18.06 18.02 7.30
N MET A 28 18.88 17.19 6.64
CA MET A 28 18.66 15.74 6.53
C MET A 28 18.93 14.98 7.83
N THR A 29 19.73 15.56 8.73
CA THR A 29 20.13 14.93 10.01
C THR A 29 19.37 15.49 11.20
N LYS A 30 18.53 16.51 10.99
CA LYS A 30 17.63 17.02 12.03
C LYS A 30 16.48 16.03 12.23
N PRO A 31 16.28 15.48 13.43
CA PRO A 31 15.14 14.63 13.73
C PRO A 31 13.86 15.46 13.58
N GLU A 32 13.14 15.23 12.49
CA GLU A 32 11.84 15.88 12.29
C GLU A 32 10.73 15.05 12.91
N ARG A 33 9.63 15.71 13.26
CA ARG A 33 8.44 15.03 13.74
C ARG A 33 7.93 14.10 12.65
N VAL A 34 7.94 12.80 12.91
CA VAL A 34 7.32 11.79 12.05
C VAL A 34 5.82 12.04 11.99
N ALA A 35 5.30 12.31 10.79
CA ALA A 35 3.85 12.40 10.58
C ALA A 35 3.27 10.98 10.44
N MET A 36 2.19 10.68 11.17
CA MET A 36 1.49 9.40 11.01
C MET A 36 0.28 9.58 10.10
N ILE A 37 0.15 8.69 9.13
CA ILE A 37 -0.97 8.65 8.20
C ILE A 37 -1.62 7.27 8.32
N ASN A 38 -2.88 7.25 8.75
CA ASN A 38 -3.62 6.02 8.98
C ASN A 38 -4.79 5.95 8.00
N TYR A 39 -4.85 4.88 7.22
CA TYR A 39 -5.93 4.58 6.30
C TYR A 39 -6.64 3.31 6.76
N THR A 40 -7.96 3.39 6.94
CA THR A 40 -8.80 2.24 7.24
C THR A 40 -9.91 2.15 6.21
N VAL A 41 -9.97 1.02 5.51
CA VAL A 41 -11.04 0.66 4.59
C VAL A 41 -11.75 -0.54 5.19
N PHE A 42 -12.99 -0.35 5.59
CA PHE A 42 -13.75 -1.35 6.32
C PHE A 42 -15.11 -1.56 5.66
N GLN A 43 -15.50 -2.82 5.45
CA GLN A 43 -16.81 -3.19 4.89
C GLN A 43 -17.16 -2.44 3.59
N CYS A 44 -16.17 -2.34 2.69
CA CYS A 44 -16.31 -1.67 1.41
C CYS A 44 -16.23 -2.67 0.26
N GLU A 45 -16.86 -2.32 -0.86
CA GLU A 45 -16.87 -3.12 -2.08
C GLU A 45 -16.37 -2.29 -3.27
N PHE A 46 -15.38 -2.84 -3.99
CA PHE A 46 -14.80 -2.27 -5.20
C PHE A 46 -15.11 -3.21 -6.37
N LYS A 47 -15.99 -2.79 -7.28
CA LYS A 47 -16.45 -3.62 -8.40
C LYS A 47 -16.21 -2.96 -9.75
N ASP A 48 -15.74 -3.76 -10.71
CA ASP A 48 -15.64 -3.42 -12.13
C ASP A 48 -14.82 -2.14 -12.42
N ASN A 49 -13.81 -1.88 -11.60
CA ASN A 49 -12.95 -0.70 -11.75
C ASN A 49 -11.77 -0.98 -12.69
N ALA A 50 -11.24 0.07 -13.32
CA ALA A 50 -10.02 -0.05 -14.11
C ALA A 50 -8.82 -0.45 -13.23
N ILE A 51 -8.64 0.23 -12.10
CA ILE A 51 -7.61 -0.02 -11.09
C ILE A 51 -8.23 -0.08 -9.70
N GLY A 52 -7.71 -0.96 -8.85
CA GLY A 52 -8.11 -1.10 -7.44
C GLY A 52 -7.63 0.07 -6.58
N ILE A 53 -6.79 -0.23 -5.58
CA ILE A 53 -6.18 0.73 -4.67
C ILE A 53 -4.72 0.91 -5.08
N LEU A 54 -4.36 2.15 -5.43
CA LEU A 54 -2.98 2.56 -5.69
C LEU A 54 -2.57 3.62 -4.68
N ALA A 55 -1.61 3.28 -3.84
CA ALA A 55 -1.00 4.15 -2.85
C ALA A 55 0.49 4.30 -3.16
N GLU A 56 0.85 5.44 -3.71
CA GLU A 56 2.20 5.79 -4.13
C GLU A 56 2.69 7.00 -3.36
N HIS A 57 3.98 7.01 -3.02
CA HIS A 57 4.63 8.19 -2.47
C HIS A 57 5.48 8.84 -3.56
N ASN A 58 5.59 10.17 -3.55
CA ASN A 58 6.54 10.84 -4.42
C ASN A 58 7.97 10.44 -4.01
N HIS A 59 8.87 10.15 -4.94
CA HIS A 59 10.27 9.70 -4.71
C HIS A 59 11.17 10.78 -4.09
N VAL A 60 10.61 11.70 -3.32
CA VAL A 60 11.36 12.62 -2.50
C VAL A 60 11.90 11.84 -1.30
N GLU A 61 13.22 11.69 -1.23
CA GLU A 61 13.97 10.92 -0.21
C GLU A 61 13.76 11.41 1.25
N PHE A 62 12.88 12.39 1.45
CA PHE A 62 12.71 13.15 2.68
C PHE A 62 11.26 13.13 3.21
N ALA A 63 10.43 12.22 2.72
CA ALA A 63 9.08 12.00 3.23
C ALA A 63 9.12 11.44 4.65
N ASN A 64 9.18 12.29 5.68
CA ASN A 64 9.20 11.83 7.07
C ASN A 64 7.78 11.48 7.58
N ASN A 65 7.15 10.49 6.96
CA ASN A 65 5.84 9.99 7.36
C ASN A 65 5.78 8.47 7.46
N VAL A 66 4.96 7.97 8.38
CA VAL A 66 4.71 6.55 8.62
C VAL A 66 3.27 6.25 8.23
N TRP A 67 3.10 5.22 7.42
CA TRP A 67 1.81 4.83 6.86
C TRP A 67 1.33 3.55 7.51
N LYS A 68 0.09 3.56 7.99
CA LYS A 68 -0.59 2.36 8.48
C LYS A 68 -1.87 2.15 7.69
N TRP A 69 -1.90 1.08 6.91
CA TRP A 69 -3.03 0.65 6.12
C TRP A 69 -3.74 -0.51 6.81
N ARG A 70 -5.06 -0.42 6.91
CA ARG A 70 -5.93 -1.52 7.32
C ARG A 70 -7.05 -1.69 6.31
N LEU A 71 -7.07 -2.83 5.63
CA LEU A 71 -8.19 -3.31 4.84
C LEU A 71 -8.84 -4.46 5.59
N ASP A 72 -10.14 -4.36 5.83
CA ASP A 72 -10.84 -5.29 6.71
C ASP A 72 -12.27 -5.50 6.21
N HIS A 73 -12.69 -6.74 5.97
CA HIS A 73 -13.99 -7.06 5.34
C HIS A 73 -14.20 -6.33 3.98
N VAL A 74 -13.16 -6.24 3.16
CA VAL A 74 -13.23 -5.60 1.83
C VAL A 74 -13.47 -6.65 0.75
N THR A 75 -14.29 -6.33 -0.25
CA THR A 75 -14.40 -7.13 -1.47
C THR A 75 -13.92 -6.32 -2.68
N MET A 76 -12.96 -6.87 -3.44
CA MET A 76 -12.48 -6.32 -4.69
C MET A 76 -12.71 -7.34 -5.81
N GLN A 77 -13.58 -6.98 -6.76
CA GLN A 77 -14.01 -7.89 -7.82
C GLN A 77 -13.99 -7.25 -9.22
N GLY A 78 -13.51 -8.00 -10.20
CA GLY A 78 -13.61 -7.61 -11.61
C GLY A 78 -12.73 -6.42 -12.02
N THR A 79 -11.69 -6.12 -11.25
CA THR A 79 -10.71 -5.08 -11.59
C THR A 79 -9.95 -5.44 -12.86
N LYS A 80 -9.68 -4.47 -13.74
CA LYS A 80 -9.03 -4.74 -15.05
C LYS A 80 -7.50 -4.66 -15.05
N SER A 81 -6.93 -3.96 -14.09
CA SER A 81 -5.50 -3.83 -13.91
C SER A 81 -5.16 -3.52 -12.45
N GLY A 82 -4.09 -4.13 -11.94
CA GLY A 82 -3.66 -3.90 -10.55
C GLY A 82 -4.60 -4.51 -9.53
N GLY A 83 -4.52 -4.06 -8.28
CA GLY A 83 -5.32 -4.61 -7.20
C GLY A 83 -5.14 -3.83 -5.91
N LEU A 84 -4.21 -4.24 -5.07
CA LEU A 84 -3.77 -3.48 -3.91
C LEU A 84 -2.29 -3.21 -4.05
N GLU A 85 -1.91 -1.98 -4.38
CA GLU A 85 -0.52 -1.61 -4.63
C GLU A 85 -0.13 -0.47 -3.71
N ILE A 86 0.71 -0.78 -2.71
CA ILE A 86 1.16 0.15 -1.69
C ILE A 86 2.69 0.22 -1.72
N GLU A 87 3.23 1.40 -2.03
CA GLU A 87 4.66 1.70 -1.88
C GLU A 87 4.85 2.67 -0.72
N VAL A 88 5.60 2.25 0.31
CA VAL A 88 5.84 3.09 1.50
C VAL A 88 7.18 3.84 1.42
N PRO A 89 7.22 5.11 1.87
CA PRO A 89 8.43 5.91 1.83
C PRO A 89 9.46 5.51 2.87
N ARG A 90 10.65 6.11 2.77
CA ARG A 90 11.68 6.07 3.81
C ARG A 90 11.22 6.84 5.04
N VAL A 91 11.37 6.26 6.22
CA VAL A 91 11.28 7.01 7.49
C VAL A 91 12.69 7.43 7.90
N ASN A 92 12.90 8.74 8.10
CA ASN A 92 14.15 9.26 8.65
C ASN A 92 14.01 9.42 10.17
N ASP A 93 13.89 8.29 10.86
CA ASP A 93 13.90 8.20 12.33
C ASP A 93 15.04 7.28 12.76
N GLU A 94 16.14 7.86 13.23
CA GLU A 94 17.32 7.11 13.73
C GLU A 94 16.99 6.21 14.92
N THR A 95 15.86 6.44 15.59
CA THR A 95 15.43 5.65 16.75
C THR A 95 14.46 4.53 16.38
N GLU A 96 14.06 4.40 15.11
CA GLU A 96 13.16 3.36 14.57
C GLU A 96 11.87 3.15 15.39
N ARG A 97 11.31 4.21 15.98
CA ARG A 97 10.21 4.06 16.94
C ARG A 97 8.86 3.80 16.28
N GLN A 98 8.73 4.06 14.98
CA GLN A 98 7.49 3.92 14.24
C GLN A 98 7.76 3.24 12.90
N THR A 99 7.01 2.17 12.65
CA THR A 99 7.14 1.33 11.46
C THR A 99 5.89 1.46 10.60
N HIS A 100 6.06 1.30 9.28
CA HIS A 100 4.93 1.15 8.38
C HIS A 100 4.21 -0.16 8.69
N ALA A 101 2.90 -0.16 8.48
CA ALA A 101 2.09 -1.36 8.63
C ALA A 101 1.08 -1.48 7.49
N VAL A 102 0.93 -2.68 6.94
CA VAL A 102 -0.13 -3.03 5.99
C VAL A 102 -0.83 -4.27 6.53
N THR A 103 -2.09 -4.12 6.94
CA THR A 103 -2.94 -5.22 7.40
C THR A 103 -4.09 -5.42 6.43
N VAL A 104 -4.26 -6.65 5.95
CA VAL A 104 -5.39 -7.08 5.13
C VAL A 104 -6.03 -8.28 5.80
N LEU A 105 -7.28 -8.12 6.24
CA LEU A 105 -8.00 -9.07 7.07
C LEU A 105 -9.36 -9.40 6.46
N ASP A 106 -9.73 -10.67 6.45
CA ASP A 106 -11.09 -11.14 6.10
C ASP A 106 -11.65 -10.50 4.83
N SER A 107 -10.79 -10.37 3.81
CA SER A 107 -11.10 -9.66 2.57
C SER A 107 -11.06 -10.59 1.37
N LYS A 108 -11.79 -10.24 0.32
CA LYS A 108 -11.97 -11.05 -0.88
C LYS A 108 -11.47 -10.32 -2.12
N PHE A 109 -10.61 -10.97 -2.89
CA PHE A 109 -10.08 -10.50 -4.16
C PHE A 109 -10.46 -11.53 -5.22
N LEU A 110 -11.46 -11.20 -6.04
CA LEU A 110 -12.16 -12.15 -6.90
C LEU A 110 -12.13 -11.71 -8.36
N ASP A 111 -11.87 -12.65 -9.28
CA ASP A 111 -12.07 -12.44 -10.72
C ASP A 111 -11.34 -11.20 -11.31
N ASN A 112 -10.21 -10.79 -10.74
CA ASN A 112 -9.47 -9.63 -11.23
C ASN A 112 -8.52 -9.99 -12.39
N GLU A 113 -8.37 -9.09 -13.36
CA GLU A 113 -7.46 -9.18 -14.50
C GLU A 113 -6.20 -8.33 -14.26
N ASN A 114 -5.06 -8.79 -14.75
CA ASN A 114 -3.74 -8.19 -14.50
C ASN A 114 -3.53 -7.82 -13.02
N PHE A 115 -4.00 -8.70 -12.14
CA PHE A 115 -4.08 -8.43 -10.71
C PHE A 115 -2.68 -8.38 -10.08
N ALA A 116 -2.52 -7.46 -9.14
CA ALA A 116 -1.34 -7.31 -8.31
C ALA A 116 -1.75 -6.97 -6.87
N PHE A 117 -1.30 -7.76 -5.91
CA PHE A 117 -1.16 -7.36 -4.53
C PHE A 117 0.31 -7.06 -4.28
N THR A 118 0.66 -5.80 -4.02
CA THR A 118 2.04 -5.35 -3.86
C THR A 118 2.20 -4.52 -2.60
N VAL A 119 3.18 -4.89 -1.76
CA VAL A 119 3.71 -4.01 -0.70
C VAL A 119 5.20 -3.78 -0.98
N ALA A 120 5.54 -2.56 -1.36
CA ALA A 120 6.86 -2.13 -1.82
C ALA A 120 7.47 -1.05 -0.90
N GLY A 121 8.71 -0.66 -1.16
CA GLY A 121 9.40 0.43 -0.45
C GLY A 121 10.22 -0.06 0.76
N TYR A 122 10.13 0.66 1.88
CA TYR A 122 10.98 0.51 3.08
C TYR A 122 10.40 -0.47 4.13
N TYR A 123 11.04 -0.56 5.31
CA TYR A 123 10.63 -1.47 6.39
C TYR A 123 9.14 -1.40 6.68
N THR A 124 8.45 -2.53 6.56
CA THR A 124 7.00 -2.61 6.77
C THR A 124 6.63 -3.92 7.45
N GLU A 125 5.76 -3.82 8.45
CA GLU A 125 5.02 -4.96 9.01
C GLU A 125 3.82 -5.27 8.12
N VAL A 126 3.79 -6.47 7.55
CA VAL A 126 2.75 -6.88 6.62
C VAL A 126 1.99 -8.06 7.21
N ASN A 127 0.68 -7.92 7.40
CA ASN A 127 -0.20 -8.97 7.87
C ASN A 127 -1.30 -9.23 6.85
N VAL A 128 -1.34 -10.45 6.31
CA VAL A 128 -2.37 -10.89 5.36
C VAL A 128 -3.05 -12.13 5.95
N SER A 129 -4.23 -11.95 6.52
CA SER A 129 -4.92 -12.99 7.28
C SER A 129 -6.35 -13.20 6.82
N LEU A 130 -6.81 -14.45 6.80
CA LEU A 130 -8.23 -14.80 6.57
C LEU A 130 -8.78 -14.30 5.22
N ASN A 131 -7.93 -14.04 4.23
CA ASN A 131 -8.36 -13.50 2.94
C ASN A 131 -8.66 -14.61 1.94
N GLU A 132 -9.53 -14.32 0.99
CA GLU A 132 -9.81 -15.14 -0.18
C GLU A 132 -9.26 -14.45 -1.44
N PHE A 133 -8.31 -15.10 -2.10
CA PHE A 133 -7.82 -14.72 -3.43
C PHE A 133 -8.24 -15.81 -4.41
N ASN A 134 -9.23 -15.52 -5.26
CA ASN A 134 -9.84 -16.53 -6.11
C ASN A 134 -9.98 -16.03 -7.55
N ASN A 135 -9.51 -16.84 -8.50
CA ASN A 135 -9.66 -16.62 -9.94
C ASN A 135 -9.06 -15.28 -10.43
N ASN A 136 -7.96 -14.85 -9.81
CA ASN A 136 -7.23 -13.65 -10.23
C ASN A 136 -6.19 -14.00 -11.30
N LYS A 137 -6.27 -13.35 -12.47
CA LYS A 137 -5.23 -13.44 -13.51
C LYS A 137 -4.12 -12.45 -13.19
N CYS A 138 -3.00 -12.96 -12.68
CA CYS A 138 -1.92 -12.14 -12.14
C CYS A 138 -0.94 -11.68 -13.22
N LEU A 139 -0.39 -10.47 -13.09
CA LEU A 139 0.57 -9.91 -14.05
C LEU A 139 1.96 -10.56 -13.94
N LEU A 140 2.48 -10.69 -12.72
CA LEU A 140 3.78 -11.31 -12.41
C LEU A 140 3.57 -12.49 -11.45
N GLY A 141 2.97 -12.20 -10.30
CA GLY A 141 2.54 -13.14 -9.27
C GLY A 141 1.39 -12.53 -8.46
N LEU A 142 0.69 -13.34 -7.68
CA LEU A 142 -0.48 -12.89 -6.91
C LEU A 142 -0.11 -11.84 -5.85
N ILE A 143 0.91 -12.15 -5.04
CA ILE A 143 1.39 -11.32 -3.95
C ILE A 143 2.88 -11.03 -4.18
N SER A 144 3.23 -9.75 -4.22
CA SER A 144 4.58 -9.24 -4.38
C SER A 144 4.98 -8.42 -3.15
N ILE A 145 6.06 -8.82 -2.50
CA ILE A 145 6.61 -8.13 -1.33
C ILE A 145 8.02 -7.69 -1.73
N THR A 146 8.20 -6.40 -1.99
CA THR A 146 9.39 -5.87 -2.69
C THR A 146 10.01 -4.67 -1.97
N GLY A 147 11.17 -4.23 -2.46
CA GLY A 147 11.97 -3.17 -1.84
C GLY A 147 12.88 -3.70 -0.74
N MET A 148 13.13 -2.87 0.27
CA MET A 148 13.97 -3.21 1.43
C MET A 148 13.15 -3.97 2.48
N GLU A 149 13.73 -4.28 3.65
CA GLU A 149 13.25 -5.21 4.69
C GLU A 149 11.72 -5.30 4.85
N LYS A 150 11.18 -6.50 5.07
CA LYS A 150 9.75 -6.74 5.30
C LYS A 150 9.55 -7.78 6.38
N ASN A 151 8.61 -7.54 7.29
CA ASN A 151 8.18 -8.52 8.28
C ASN A 151 6.78 -9.02 7.91
N LEU A 152 6.72 -10.11 7.15
CA LEU A 152 5.49 -10.66 6.60
C LEU A 152 4.94 -11.79 7.49
N THR A 153 3.67 -11.67 7.87
CA THR A 153 2.86 -12.75 8.44
C THR A 153 1.68 -13.06 7.52
N MET A 154 1.51 -14.33 7.17
CA MET A 154 0.36 -14.82 6.41
C MET A 154 -0.25 -16.02 7.10
N ASN A 155 -1.55 -15.98 7.38
CA ASN A 155 -2.24 -17.08 8.02
C ASN A 155 -3.69 -17.24 7.54
N SER A 156 -4.09 -18.48 7.32
CA SER A 156 -5.48 -18.85 7.01
C SER A 156 -6.05 -18.15 5.78
N ASN A 157 -5.23 -17.86 4.77
CA ASN A 157 -5.71 -17.35 3.48
C ASN A 157 -6.10 -18.51 2.56
N LEU A 158 -7.16 -18.36 1.77
CA LEU A 158 -7.50 -19.21 0.65
C LEU A 158 -6.94 -18.58 -0.63
N ILE A 159 -6.09 -19.31 -1.36
CA ILE A 159 -5.44 -18.83 -2.59
C ILE A 159 -5.66 -19.87 -3.68
N THR A 160 -6.40 -19.52 -4.73
CA THR A 160 -6.80 -20.42 -5.84
C THR A 160 -6.74 -19.74 -7.20
#